data_AF-A0A4V3IUN5-F1
#
_entry.id   AF-A0A4V3IUN5-F1
#
_cell.length_a   1.000
_cell.length_b   1.000
_cell.length_c   1.000
_cell.angle_alpha   90.00
_cell.angle_beta   90.00
_cell.angle_gamma   90.00
#
_symmetry.space_group_name_H-M   'P 1'
#
loop_
_entity.id
_entity.type
_entity.pdbx_description
1 polymer ?
#
loop_
_entity_poly.entity_id
_entity_poly.type
_entity_poly.pdbx_seq_one_letter_code
_entity_poly.pdbx_strand_id
1 'polypeptide(L)' 'QARAATYLDWIHSYNHHRPHTGIGGKSPIDRVHNVSGKNT' A
#
# COMPACT_ATOMS: atom_id res chain seq x y z
N GLN A 1 15.54 -13.73 -11.40
CA GLN A 1 15.78 -12.38 -11.92
C GLN A 1 14.46 -11.67 -12.31
N ALA A 2 13.52 -12.30 -13.04
CA ALA A 2 12.24 -11.67 -13.45
C ALA A 2 11.32 -11.19 -12.30
N ARG A 3 11.21 -11.93 -11.19
CA ARG A 3 10.36 -11.57 -10.04
C ARG A 3 10.73 -10.25 -9.38
N ALA A 4 12.02 -9.90 -9.36
CA ALA A 4 12.49 -8.66 -8.74
C ALA A 4 12.10 -7.44 -9.56
N ALA A 5 12.15 -7.54 -10.90
CA ALA A 5 11.77 -6.46 -11.80
C ALA A 5 10.28 -6.09 -11.68
N THR A 6 9.41 -7.09 -11.50
CA THR A 6 7.94 -6.88 -11.38
C THR A 6 7.49 -6.58 -9.95
N TYR A 7 8.39 -6.65 -8.98
CA TYR A 7 8.02 -6.54 -7.56
C TYR A 7 7.53 -5.13 -7.21
N LEU A 8 8.18 -4.09 -7.76
CA LEU A 8 7.80 -2.71 -7.50
C LEU A 8 6.40 -2.39 -8.05
N ASP A 9 6.12 -2.82 -9.28
CA ASP A 9 4.80 -2.63 -9.90
C ASP A 9 3.71 -3.36 -9.12
N TRP A 10 4.01 -4.58 -8.65
CA TRP A 10 3.08 -5.33 -7.81
C TRP A 10 2.78 -4.62 -6.48
N ILE A 11 3.82 -4.10 -5.80
CA ILE A 11 3.66 -3.33 -4.56
C ILE A 11 2.81 -2.08 -4.80
N HIS A 12 3.06 -1.34 -5.87
CA HIS A 12 2.29 -0.15 -6.20
C HIS A 12 0.82 -0.48 -6.47
N SER A 13 0.55 -1.51 -7.28
CA SER A 13 -0.80 -1.99 -7.55
C SER A 13 -1.53 -2.42 -6.27
N TYR A 14 -0.87 -3.23 -5.43
CA TYR A 14 -1.45 -3.71 -4.18
C TYR A 14 -1.77 -2.56 -3.21
N ASN A 15 -0.81 -1.67 -2.97
CA ASN A 15 -0.97 -0.62 -1.96
C ASN A 15 -1.96 0.47 -2.35
N HIS A 16 -2.06 0.81 -3.63
CA HIS A 16 -2.86 1.94 -4.10
C HIS A 16 -4.21 1.55 -4.70
N HIS A 17 -4.35 0.33 -5.22
CA HIS A 17 -5.51 -0.01 -6.06
C HIS A 17 -6.33 -1.18 -5.54
N ARG A 18 -5.82 -1.99 -4.60
CA ARG A 18 -6.53 -3.18 -4.14
C ARG A 18 -7.51 -2.86 -3.00
N PRO A 19 -8.83 -2.98 -3.20
CA PRO A 19 -9.78 -2.78 -2.12
C PRO A 19 -9.75 -3.97 -1.14
N HIS A 20 -9.82 -3.69 0.16
CA HIS A 20 -9.91 -4.70 1.22
C HIS A 20 -11.24 -4.61 1.98
N THR A 21 -11.96 -5.74 2.05
CA THR A 21 -13.29 -5.80 2.69
C THR A 21 -13.23 -5.49 4.19
N GLY A 22 -12.20 -5.97 4.89
CA GLY A 22 -11.98 -5.69 6.32
C GLY A 22 -11.71 -4.22 6.64
N ILE A 23 -11.60 -3.36 5.63
CA ILE A 23 -11.30 -1.94 5.77
C ILE A 23 -12.33 -1.02 5.10
N GLY A 24 -13.50 -1.57 4.77
CA GLY A 24 -14.58 -0.83 4.11
C GLY A 24 -14.34 -0.63 2.63
N GLY A 25 -13.62 -1.54 1.97
CA GLY A 25 -13.33 -1.47 0.54
C GLY A 25 -12.21 -0.48 0.18
N LYS A 26 -11.54 0.11 1.16
CA LYS A 26 -10.39 1.00 0.92
C LYS A 26 -9.14 0.21 0.55
N SER A 27 -8.14 0.91 0.02
CA SER A 27 -6.81 0.37 -0.27
C SER A 27 -5.93 0.34 0.98
N PRO A 28 -4.84 -0.43 1.02
CA PRO A 28 -3.92 -0.45 2.16
C PRO A 28 -3.40 0.94 2.55
N ILE A 29 -3.09 1.80 1.57
CA ILE A 29 -2.52 3.13 1.87
C ILE A 29 -3.53 4.08 2.50
N ASP A 30 -4.83 3.89 2.30
CA ASP A 30 -5.88 4.69 2.95
C ASP A 30 -5.94 4.51 4.47
N ARG A 31 -5.29 3.46 5.00
CA ARG A 31 -5.12 3.25 6.44
C ARG A 31 -3.88 3.90 7.00
N VAL A 32 -2.92 4.25 6.16
CA VAL A 32 -1.73 4.93 6.61
C VAL A 32 -2.11 6.37 6.88
N HIS A 33 -2.48 6.65 8.13
CA HIS A 33 -2.55 8.01 8.62
C HIS A 33 -1.14 8.60 8.44
N ASN A 34 -1.02 9.61 7.58
CA ASN A 34 0.19 10.42 7.44
C ASN A 34 0.41 11.19 8.74
N VAL A 35 0.91 10.50 9.76
CA VAL A 35 1.51 11.12 10.94
C VAL A 35 2.78 11.77 10.41
N SER A 36 2.71 13.07 10.09
CA SER A 36 3.92 13.84 9.89
C SER A 36 4.71 13.78 11.20
N GLY A 37 5.82 13.04 11.20
CA GLY A 37 6.84 13.08 12.23
C GLY A 37 6.36 12.87 13.67
N LYS A 38 6.56 11.66 14.19
CA LYS A 38 6.89 11.50 15.61
C LYS A 38 8.25 10.82 15.72
N ASN A 39 9.28 11.60 15.40
CA ASN A 39 10.69 11.33 15.69
C ASN A 39 11.16 12.30 16.79
N THR A 40 10.49 12.27 17.94
CA THR A 40 10.93 12.87 19.21
C THR A 40 10.45 11.97 20.33
#